data_AF-A0A2E0T987-F1
#
_entry.id   AF-A0A2E0T987-F1
#
_cell.length_a   1.000
_cell.length_b   1.000
_cell.length_c   1.000
_cell.angle_alpha   90.00
_cell.angle_beta   90.00
_cell.angle_gamma   90.00
#
_symmetry.space_group_name_H-M   'P 1'
#
loop_
_entity.id
_entity.type
_entity.pdbx_description
1 polymer ?
#
loop_
_entity_poly.entity_id
_entity_poly.type
_entity_poly.pdbx_seq_one_letter_code
_entity_poly.pdbx_strand_id
1 'polypeptide(L)'
;MAYAALAVERDDPAMLFRIVDARARHAMISIVNDRRAAASLVRETYPEAERAAALARLGDAAEVESARELFARRCDAACRSTIGGDVGKPERTETEGEETIVHTARGTTVRVWRAEEGDWWGLVWHTDELDEERARANRDLRLIEENAETYRRRRELEGSESDAPTKAD
;
A
#
# COMPACT_ATOMS: atom_id res chain seq x y z
N MET A 1 5.81 11.98 -22.41
CA MET A 1 6.84 10.93 -22.24
C MET A 1 8.18 11.41 -21.68
N ALA A 2 8.56 12.70 -21.77
CA ALA A 2 9.82 13.19 -21.19
C ALA A 2 9.97 12.94 -19.68
N TYR A 3 8.87 13.00 -18.91
CA TYR A 3 8.90 12.77 -17.47
C TYR A 3 9.23 11.32 -17.09
N ALA A 4 8.67 10.34 -17.80
CA ALA A 4 8.93 8.92 -17.53
C ALA A 4 10.37 8.52 -17.88
N ALA A 5 10.89 9.00 -19.02
CA ALA A 5 12.30 8.83 -19.37
C ALA A 5 13.22 9.43 -18.29
N LEU A 6 12.93 10.66 -17.83
CA LEU A 6 13.70 11.30 -16.76
C LEU A 6 13.63 10.56 -15.42
N ALA A 7 12.47 10.00 -15.07
CA ALA A 7 12.28 9.22 -13.85
C ALA A 7 13.12 7.93 -13.88
N VAL A 8 13.16 7.26 -15.02
CA VAL A 8 13.99 6.08 -15.28
C VAL A 8 15.48 6.45 -15.23
N GLU A 9 15.89 7.50 -15.95
CA GLU A 9 17.30 7.94 -16.01
C GLU A 9 17.86 8.30 -14.63
N ARG A 10 17.02 8.82 -13.73
CA ARG A 10 17.43 9.21 -12.37
C ARG A 10 17.44 8.06 -11.37
N ASP A 11 16.94 6.88 -11.74
CA ASP A 11 16.70 5.75 -10.82
C ASP A 11 16.02 6.20 -9.50
N ASP A 12 15.10 7.17 -9.60
CA ASP A 12 14.48 7.81 -8.42
C ASP A 12 13.12 7.14 -8.14
N PRO A 13 12.97 6.37 -7.04
CA PRO A 13 11.71 5.74 -6.68
C PRO A 13 10.55 6.73 -6.52
N ALA A 14 10.83 7.96 -6.11
CA ALA A 14 9.81 9.00 -5.98
C ALA A 14 9.24 9.44 -7.33
N MET A 15 10.10 9.54 -8.34
CA MET A 15 9.69 9.86 -9.71
C MET A 15 9.03 8.65 -10.37
N LEU A 16 9.56 7.45 -10.15
CA LEU A 16 8.99 6.21 -10.68
C LEU A 16 7.59 5.93 -10.13
N PHE A 17 7.35 6.22 -8.84
CA PHE A 17 6.01 6.11 -8.25
C PHE A 17 4.98 6.97 -9.01
N ARG A 18 5.37 8.14 -9.54
CA ARG A 18 4.44 9.01 -10.28
C ARG A 18 4.07 8.48 -11.67
N ILE A 19 4.87 7.57 -12.22
CA ILE A 19 4.60 7.01 -13.55
C ILE A 19 3.91 5.66 -13.49
N VAL A 20 3.71 5.08 -12.29
CA VAL A 20 2.79 3.96 -12.07
C VAL A 20 1.34 4.44 -12.22
N ASP A 21 0.44 3.59 -12.71
CA ASP A 21 -0.97 3.93 -12.92
C ASP A 21 -1.70 4.37 -11.64
N ALA A 22 -2.73 5.20 -11.80
CA ALA A 22 -3.40 5.81 -10.65
C ALA A 22 -4.09 4.78 -9.73
N ARG A 23 -4.54 3.64 -10.27
CA ARG A 23 -5.21 2.60 -9.48
C ARG A 23 -4.22 1.98 -8.49
N ALA A 24 -3.05 1.55 -8.97
CA ALA A 24 -1.99 1.04 -8.11
C ALA A 24 -1.51 2.08 -7.07
N ARG A 25 -1.37 3.35 -7.46
CA ARG A 25 -1.01 4.43 -6.52
C ARG A 25 -2.08 4.61 -5.43
N HIS A 26 -3.36 4.65 -5.80
CA HIS A 26 -4.47 4.78 -4.86
C HIS A 26 -4.55 3.55 -3.94
N ALA A 27 -4.33 2.35 -4.47
CA ALA A 27 -4.31 1.13 -3.69
C ALA A 27 -3.22 1.17 -2.60
N MET A 28 -1.99 1.54 -2.97
CA MET A 28 -0.89 1.71 -2.00
C MET A 28 -1.17 2.80 -0.95
N ILE A 29 -1.82 3.92 -1.34
CA ILE A 29 -2.23 4.96 -0.38
C ILE A 29 -3.20 4.39 0.65
N SER A 30 -4.23 3.68 0.21
CA SER A 30 -5.19 3.03 1.12
C SER A 30 -4.52 1.98 2.00
N ILE A 31 -3.65 1.13 1.45
CA ILE A 31 -2.91 0.12 2.21
C ILE A 31 -2.10 0.77 3.33
N VAL A 32 -1.29 1.79 3.03
CA VAL A 32 -0.47 2.47 4.05
C VAL A 32 -1.35 3.10 5.12
N ASN A 33 -2.42 3.78 4.75
CA ASN A 33 -3.33 4.41 5.70
C ASN A 33 -3.97 3.37 6.64
N ASP A 34 -4.55 2.31 6.08
CA ASP A 34 -5.26 1.29 6.86
C ASP A 34 -4.30 0.51 7.77
N ARG A 35 -3.10 0.16 7.27
CA ARG A 35 -2.08 -0.57 8.04
C ARG A 35 -1.48 0.26 9.15
N ARG A 36 -1.24 1.56 8.94
CA ARG A 36 -0.79 2.47 9.99
C ARG A 36 -1.85 2.72 11.05
N ALA A 37 -3.11 2.88 10.64
CA ALA A 37 -4.24 3.01 11.57
C ALA A 37 -4.36 1.76 12.46
N ALA A 38 -4.31 0.57 11.84
CA ALA A 38 -4.30 -0.70 12.54
C ALA A 38 -3.12 -0.82 13.52
N ALA A 39 -1.91 -0.45 13.09
CA ALA A 39 -0.72 -0.51 13.94
C ALA A 39 -0.83 0.42 15.16
N SER A 40 -1.38 1.63 14.98
CA SER A 40 -1.64 2.55 16.08
C SER A 40 -2.62 1.96 17.10
N LEU A 41 -3.76 1.40 16.64
CA LEU A 41 -4.74 0.76 17.51
C LEU A 41 -4.15 -0.42 18.27
N VAL A 42 -3.34 -1.27 17.60
CA VAL A 42 -2.68 -2.41 18.25
C VAL A 42 -1.72 -1.93 19.34
N ARG A 43 -0.91 -0.90 19.08
CA ARG A 43 0.03 -0.35 20.08
C ARG A 43 -0.72 0.21 21.29
N GLU A 44 -1.84 0.88 21.08
CA GLU A 44 -2.61 1.52 22.14
C GLU A 44 -3.45 0.54 22.95
N THR A 45 -4.06 -0.46 22.29
CA THR A 45 -5.17 -1.21 22.88
C THR A 45 -4.88 -2.68 23.14
N TYR A 46 -3.94 -3.31 22.42
CA TYR A 46 -3.71 -4.73 22.60
C TYR A 46 -2.92 -5.02 23.89
N PRO A 47 -3.19 -6.15 24.56
CA PRO A 47 -2.38 -6.66 25.66
C PRO A 47 -0.91 -6.84 25.24
N GLU A 48 0.01 -6.61 26.17
CA GLU A 48 1.46 -6.67 25.91
C GLU A 48 1.90 -8.01 25.29
N ALA A 49 1.32 -9.11 25.76
CA ALA A 49 1.64 -10.46 25.29
C ALA A 49 1.26 -10.71 23.80
N GLU A 50 0.28 -9.97 23.28
CA GLU A 50 -0.25 -10.18 21.92
C GLU A 50 0.24 -9.12 20.92
N ARG A 51 0.67 -7.95 21.42
CA ARG A 51 0.98 -6.76 20.61
C ARG A 51 2.03 -7.03 19.54
N ALA A 52 3.15 -7.67 19.90
CA ALA A 52 4.24 -7.92 18.96
C ALA A 52 3.81 -8.81 17.79
N ALA A 53 3.06 -9.88 18.09
CA ALA A 53 2.55 -10.80 17.07
C ALA A 53 1.48 -10.12 16.18
N ALA A 54 0.62 -9.28 16.76
CA ALA A 54 -0.37 -8.52 16.00
C ALA A 54 0.29 -7.51 15.05
N LEU A 55 1.30 -6.76 15.50
CA LEU A 55 2.05 -5.81 14.67
C LEU A 55 2.78 -6.51 13.51
N ALA A 56 3.43 -7.64 13.78
CA ALA A 56 4.17 -8.38 12.74
C ALA A 56 3.27 -8.83 11.57
N ARG A 57 1.98 -9.13 11.83
CA ARG A 57 1.02 -9.53 10.79
C ARG A 57 0.60 -8.39 9.86
N LEU A 58 0.79 -7.13 10.25
CA LEU A 58 0.40 -5.98 9.44
C LEU A 58 1.34 -5.74 8.24
N GLY A 59 2.53 -6.34 8.27
CA GLY A 59 3.49 -6.29 7.17
C GLY A 59 4.23 -4.96 7.05
N ASP A 60 4.91 -4.79 5.93
CA ASP A 60 5.80 -3.66 5.63
C ASP A 60 5.08 -2.30 5.58
N ALA A 61 3.83 -2.28 5.11
CA ALA A 61 3.03 -1.07 4.97
C ALA A 61 2.66 -0.40 6.30
N ALA A 62 2.70 -1.12 7.42
CA ALA A 62 2.50 -0.53 8.75
C ALA A 62 3.69 0.32 9.22
N GLU A 63 4.87 0.10 8.64
CA GLU A 63 6.14 0.66 9.09
C GLU A 63 6.67 1.79 8.20
N VAL A 64 5.97 2.10 7.10
CA VAL A 64 6.33 3.19 6.18
C VAL A 64 5.43 4.41 6.38
N GLU A 65 5.90 5.60 6.00
CA GLU A 65 5.18 6.86 6.14
C GLU A 65 4.26 7.18 4.97
N SER A 66 4.52 6.61 3.80
CA SER A 66 3.76 6.96 2.59
C SER A 66 3.72 5.83 1.57
N ALA A 67 2.74 5.89 0.66
CA ALA A 67 2.67 5.00 -0.50
C ALA A 67 3.91 5.06 -1.39
N ARG A 68 4.58 6.22 -1.45
CA ARG A 68 5.84 6.38 -2.18
C ARG A 68 6.96 5.56 -1.54
N GLU A 69 7.04 5.57 -0.22
CA GLU A 69 8.02 4.77 0.51
C GLU A 69 7.69 3.28 0.40
N LEU A 70 6.40 2.91 0.46
CA LEU A 70 5.97 1.53 0.20
C LEU A 70 6.41 1.07 -1.20
N PHE A 71 6.18 1.89 -2.22
CA PHE A 71 6.65 1.63 -3.58
C PHE A 71 8.18 1.47 -3.63
N ALA A 72 8.93 2.39 -3.02
CA ALA A 72 10.39 2.32 -3.00
C ALA A 72 10.92 1.06 -2.32
N ARG A 73 10.21 0.57 -1.29
CA ARG A 73 10.54 -0.66 -0.57
C ARG A 73 10.23 -1.92 -1.38
N ARG A 74 9.13 -1.92 -2.14
CA ARG A 74 8.66 -3.08 -2.93
C ARG A 74 9.23 -3.13 -4.35
N CYS A 75 9.62 -1.99 -4.91
CA CYS A 75 10.33 -1.88 -6.17
C CYS A 75 11.82 -1.63 -5.93
N ASP A 76 12.53 -2.72 -5.69
CA ASP A 76 13.99 -2.73 -5.50
C ASP A 76 14.77 -2.36 -6.77
N ALA A 77 16.10 -2.43 -6.72
CA ALA A 77 16.94 -2.08 -7.86
C ALA A 77 16.65 -2.95 -9.11
N ALA A 78 16.28 -4.22 -8.93
CA ALA A 78 15.94 -5.09 -10.05
C ALA A 78 14.61 -4.65 -10.68
N CYS A 79 13.59 -4.39 -9.86
CA CYS A 79 12.31 -3.84 -10.32
C CYS A 79 12.50 -2.53 -11.09
N ARG A 80 13.27 -1.58 -10.56
CA ARG A 80 13.51 -0.29 -11.22
C ARG A 80 14.30 -0.45 -12.52
N SER A 81 15.29 -1.34 -12.54
CA SER A 81 16.02 -1.67 -13.77
C SER A 81 15.11 -2.28 -14.83
N THR A 82 14.16 -3.14 -14.45
CA THR A 82 13.15 -3.70 -15.36
C THR A 82 12.27 -2.60 -15.95
N ILE A 83 11.71 -1.73 -15.10
CA ILE A 83 10.92 -0.57 -15.57
C ILE A 83 11.75 0.28 -16.54
N GLY A 84 13.02 0.53 -16.23
CA GLY A 84 13.90 1.33 -17.07
C GLY A 84 14.29 0.67 -18.39
N GLY A 85 14.40 -0.66 -18.41
CA GLY A 85 14.65 -1.43 -19.63
C GLY A 85 13.42 -1.48 -20.54
N ASP A 86 12.24 -1.59 -19.94
CA ASP A 86 10.98 -1.77 -20.66
C ASP A 86 10.41 -0.46 -21.21
N VAL A 87 10.65 0.67 -20.54
CA VAL A 87 10.20 1.99 -20.99
C VAL A 87 11.06 2.44 -22.19
N GLY A 88 10.41 2.58 -23.34
CA GLY A 88 11.04 3.00 -24.59
C GLY A 88 10.10 3.82 -25.47
N LYS A 89 10.61 4.26 -26.62
CA LYS A 89 9.79 4.89 -27.65
C LYS A 89 8.72 3.90 -28.11
N PRO A 90 7.42 4.26 -28.13
CA PRO A 90 6.37 3.41 -28.69
C PRO A 90 6.58 3.21 -30.18
N GLU A 91 6.45 1.98 -30.64
CA GLU A 91 6.36 1.62 -32.06
C GLU A 91 4.94 1.26 -32.47
N ARG A 92 4.25 0.51 -31.61
CA ARG A 92 2.88 0.08 -31.84
C ARG A 92 2.12 0.06 -30.52
N THR A 93 0.82 0.34 -30.60
CA THR A 93 -0.09 0.25 -29.47
C THR A 93 -1.29 -0.60 -29.82
N GLU A 94 -1.76 -1.39 -28.87
CA GLU A 94 -2.99 -2.17 -28.93
C GLU A 94 -3.83 -1.86 -27.69
N THR A 95 -5.13 -1.64 -27.83
CA THR A 95 -6.00 -1.35 -26.68
C THR A 95 -6.81 -2.59 -26.35
N GLU A 96 -6.72 -3.03 -25.10
CA GLU A 96 -7.43 -4.17 -24.55
C GLU A 96 -8.25 -3.72 -23.34
N GLY A 97 -9.57 -3.59 -23.55
CA GLY A 97 -10.46 -3.06 -22.52
C GLY A 97 -10.08 -1.62 -22.16
N GLU A 98 -9.73 -1.39 -20.89
CA GLU A 98 -9.34 -0.09 -20.37
C GLU A 98 -7.83 0.18 -20.46
N GLU A 99 -7.04 -0.83 -20.81
CA GLU A 99 -5.59 -0.75 -20.85
C GLU A 99 -5.06 -0.68 -22.28
N THR A 100 -3.90 -0.05 -22.44
CA THR A 100 -3.19 -0.02 -23.71
C THR A 100 -1.86 -0.75 -23.55
N ILE A 101 -1.67 -1.74 -24.39
CA ILE A 101 -0.42 -2.45 -24.58
C ILE A 101 0.44 -1.60 -25.52
N VAL A 102 1.64 -1.27 -25.09
CA VAL A 102 2.62 -0.50 -25.86
C VAL A 102 3.80 -1.40 -26.16
N HIS A 103 4.01 -1.68 -27.45
CA HIS A 103 5.22 -2.30 -27.95
C HIS A 103 6.28 -1.22 -28.17
N THR A 104 7.44 -1.38 -27.56
CA THR A 104 8.51 -0.38 -27.63
C THR A 104 9.55 -0.75 -28.67
N ALA A 105 10.29 0.26 -29.14
CA ALA A 105 11.43 0.08 -30.06
C ALA A 105 12.58 -0.76 -29.49
N ARG A 106 12.51 -1.14 -28.20
CA ARG A 106 13.45 -2.04 -27.54
C ARG A 106 13.03 -3.51 -27.62
N GLY A 107 11.89 -3.81 -28.26
CA GLY A 107 11.33 -5.16 -28.33
C GLY A 107 10.62 -5.60 -27.05
N THR A 108 10.35 -4.66 -26.13
CA THR A 108 9.62 -4.90 -24.88
C THR A 108 8.16 -4.47 -25.02
N THR A 109 7.32 -4.96 -24.11
CA THR A 109 5.91 -4.61 -24.04
C THR A 109 5.59 -4.08 -22.66
N VAL A 110 4.96 -2.90 -22.59
CA VAL A 110 4.46 -2.33 -21.33
C VAL A 110 2.96 -2.11 -21.40
N ARG A 111 2.26 -2.36 -20.29
CA ARG A 111 0.84 -2.02 -20.15
C ARG A 111 0.73 -0.65 -19.52
N VAL A 112 -0.11 0.19 -20.10
CA VAL A 112 -0.43 1.52 -19.56
C VAL A 112 -1.93 1.71 -19.42
N TRP A 113 -2.31 2.50 -18.43
CA TRP A 113 -3.70 2.86 -18.16
C TRP A 113 -3.80 4.36 -17.90
N ARG A 114 -4.96 4.94 -18.22
CA ARG A 114 -5.32 6.32 -17.88
C ARG A 114 -6.74 6.34 -17.32
N ALA A 115 -7.01 7.20 -16.34
CA ALA A 115 -8.34 7.30 -15.75
C ALA A 115 -9.30 8.01 -16.69
N GLU A 116 -8.91 9.19 -17.15
CA GLU A 116 -9.75 10.02 -18.01
C GLU A 116 -8.97 10.55 -19.23
N GLU A 117 -9.71 11.07 -20.20
CA GLU A 117 -9.12 11.77 -21.33
C GLU A 117 -8.46 13.08 -20.86
N GLY A 118 -7.16 13.25 -21.18
CA GLY A 118 -6.36 14.37 -20.69
C GLY A 118 -5.46 14.02 -19.51
N ASP A 119 -5.70 12.90 -18.83
CA ASP A 119 -4.80 12.38 -17.81
C ASP A 119 -3.52 11.80 -18.41
N TRP A 120 -2.50 11.73 -17.56
CA TRP A 120 -1.25 11.08 -17.91
C TRP A 120 -1.41 9.57 -17.87
N TRP A 121 -0.88 8.90 -18.90
CA TRP A 121 -0.72 7.46 -18.93
C TRP A 121 0.26 7.01 -17.83
N GLY A 122 -0.16 6.05 -17.02
CA GLY A 122 0.69 5.38 -16.04
C GLY A 122 0.90 3.91 -16.38
N LEU A 123 2.08 3.40 -16.05
CA LEU A 123 2.47 1.99 -16.17
C LEU A 123 1.63 1.16 -15.21
N VAL A 124 0.97 0.14 -15.73
CA VAL A 124 0.24 -0.85 -14.93
C VAL A 124 1.27 -1.63 -14.12
N TRP A 125 1.15 -1.57 -12.79
CA TRP A 125 2.12 -2.17 -11.88
C TRP A 125 1.41 -2.84 -10.70
N HIS A 126 1.37 -4.17 -10.71
CA HIS A 126 0.74 -5.02 -9.70
C HIS A 126 -0.67 -4.57 -9.29
N THR A 127 -1.45 -4.03 -10.22
CA THR A 127 -2.71 -3.37 -9.88
C THR A 127 -3.69 -4.32 -9.22
N ASP A 128 -3.85 -5.53 -9.76
CA ASP A 128 -4.79 -6.52 -9.24
C ASP A 128 -4.35 -7.01 -7.85
N GLU A 129 -3.06 -7.32 -7.67
CA GLU A 129 -2.53 -7.75 -6.38
C GLU A 129 -2.64 -6.66 -5.31
N LEU A 130 -2.39 -5.40 -5.68
CA LEU A 130 -2.53 -4.25 -4.78
C LEU A 130 -4.00 -4.00 -4.41
N ASP A 131 -4.94 -4.21 -5.32
CA ASP A 131 -6.36 -4.06 -5.02
C ASP A 131 -6.85 -5.16 -4.06
N GLU A 132 -6.41 -6.40 -4.24
CA GLU A 132 -6.67 -7.48 -3.31
C GLU A 132 -6.06 -7.22 -1.93
N GLU A 133 -4.82 -6.71 -1.88
CA GLU A 133 -4.15 -6.34 -0.63
C GLU A 133 -4.87 -5.18 0.06
N ARG A 134 -5.30 -4.15 -0.69
CA ARG A 134 -6.12 -3.05 -0.16
C ARG A 134 -7.39 -3.59 0.49
N ALA A 135 -8.11 -4.47 -0.20
CA ALA A 135 -9.33 -5.06 0.35
C ALA A 135 -9.05 -5.86 1.63
N ARG A 136 -7.90 -6.54 1.71
CA ARG A 136 -7.46 -7.25 2.90
C ARG A 136 -7.10 -6.30 4.04
N ALA A 137 -6.31 -5.27 3.78
CA ALA A 137 -5.93 -4.25 4.76
C ALA A 137 -7.16 -3.58 5.39
N ASN A 138 -8.17 -3.28 4.56
CA ASN A 138 -9.41 -2.71 5.04
C ASN A 138 -10.20 -3.65 5.96
N ARG A 139 -10.28 -4.95 5.61
CA ARG A 139 -10.95 -5.94 6.47
C ARG A 139 -10.20 -6.14 7.78
N ASP A 140 -8.88 -6.22 7.72
CA ASP A 140 -8.03 -6.39 8.90
C ASP A 140 -8.17 -5.19 9.86
N LEU A 141 -8.22 -3.97 9.34
CA LEU A 141 -8.44 -2.76 10.16
C LEU A 141 -9.76 -2.85 10.94
N ARG A 142 -10.87 -3.20 10.28
CA ARG A 142 -12.18 -3.32 10.95
C ARG A 142 -12.15 -4.34 12.08
N LEU A 143 -11.54 -5.51 11.85
CA LEU A 143 -11.39 -6.52 12.90
C LEU A 143 -10.54 -6.00 14.07
N ILE A 144 -9.48 -5.25 13.78
CA ILE A 144 -8.61 -4.66 14.79
C ILE A 144 -9.36 -3.59 15.60
N GLU A 145 -10.21 -2.79 14.97
CA GLU A 145 -11.08 -1.81 15.64
C GLU A 145 -12.04 -2.49 16.63
N GLU A 146 -12.70 -3.58 16.21
CA GLU A 146 -13.59 -4.37 17.06
C GLU A 146 -12.86 -5.01 18.26
N ASN A 147 -11.68 -5.57 18.02
CA ASN A 147 -10.83 -6.12 19.08
C ASN A 147 -10.35 -5.03 20.04
N ALA A 148 -9.93 -3.87 19.51
CA ALA A 148 -9.48 -2.73 20.29
C ALA A 148 -10.57 -2.20 21.23
N GLU A 149 -11.82 -2.15 20.76
CA GLU A 149 -12.96 -1.83 21.61
C GLU A 149 -13.17 -2.88 22.71
N THR A 150 -13.09 -4.16 22.36
CA THR A 150 -13.21 -5.27 23.34
C THR A 150 -12.15 -5.18 24.44
N TYR A 151 -10.89 -4.93 24.08
CA TYR A 151 -9.82 -4.77 25.07
C TYR A 151 -10.01 -3.53 25.94
N ARG A 152 -10.50 -2.41 25.37
CA ARG A 152 -10.80 -1.20 26.14
C ARG A 152 -11.89 -1.46 27.19
N ARG A 153 -13.02 -2.04 26.80
CA ARG A 153 -14.12 -2.39 27.71
C ARG A 153 -13.65 -3.33 28.83
N ARG A 154 -12.83 -4.33 28.49
CA ARG A 154 -12.26 -5.25 29.48
C ARG A 154 -11.40 -4.53 30.51
N ARG A 155 -10.52 -3.62 30.09
CA ARG A 155 -9.68 -2.82 31.01
C ARG A 155 -10.52 -1.94 31.93
N GLU A 156 -11.59 -1.34 31.42
CA GLU A 156 -12.49 -0.51 32.23
C GLU A 156 -13.18 -1.34 33.32
N LEU A 157 -13.65 -2.55 32.99
CA LEU A 157 -14.27 -3.47 33.95
C LEU A 157 -13.25 -3.93 35.00
N GLU A 158 -12.08 -4.40 34.59
CA GLU A 158 -11.01 -4.85 35.50
C GLU A 158 -10.51 -3.71 36.42
N GLY A 159 -10.42 -2.49 35.91
CA GLY A 159 -10.10 -1.31 36.71
C GLY A 159 -11.19 -0.95 37.72
N SER A 160 -12.47 -1.07 37.33
CA SER A 160 -13.61 -0.77 38.22
C SER A 160 -13.79 -1.80 39.35
N GLU A 161 -13.43 -3.07 39.11
CA GLU A 161 -13.44 -4.11 40.14
C GLU A 161 -12.31 -3.94 41.16
N SER A 162 -11.15 -3.42 40.73
CA SER A 162 -10.02 -3.12 41.63
C SER A 162 -10.30 -1.95 42.59
N ASP A 163 -11.23 -1.06 42.26
CA ASP A 163 -11.59 0.11 43.07
C ASP A 163 -12.79 -0.14 44.00
N ALA A 164 -13.39 -1.34 43.98
CA ALA A 164 -14.49 -1.68 44.88
C ALA A 164 -13.98 -1.86 46.32
N PRO A 165 -14.54 -1.15 47.33
CA PRO A 165 -14.07 -1.26 48.70
C PRO A 165 -14.32 -2.66 49.24
N THR A 166 -13.25 -3.33 49.66
CA THR A 166 -13.32 -4.58 50.42
C THR A 166 -14.11 -4.29 51.70
N LYS A 167 -15.35 -4.80 51.79
CA LYS A 167 -16.08 -4.79 53.05
C LYS A 167 -15.35 -5.70 54.02
N ALA A 168 -14.70 -5.09 55.01
CA ALA A 168 -14.19 -5.80 56.16
C ALA A 168 -15.38 -6.17 57.07
N ASP A 169 -15.50 -7.48 57.34
CA ASP A 169 -16.41 -8.05 58.36
C ASP A 169 -15.88 -7.78 59.78
#